data_AF-A0A7Y6ZF38-F1
#
_entry.id   AF-A0A7Y6ZF38-F1
#
_cell.length_a   1.000
_cell.length_b   1.000
_cell.length_c   1.000
_cell.angle_alpha   90.00
_cell.angle_beta   90.00
_cell.angle_gamma   90.00
#
_symmetry.space_group_name_H-M   'P 1'
#
loop_
_entity.id
_entity.type
_entity.pdbx_description
1 polymer ?
#
loop_
_entity_poly.entity_id
_entity_poly.type
_entity_poly.pdbx_seq_one_letter_code
_entity_poly.pdbx_strand_id
1 'polypeptide(L)'
;MKNFVTAVFASLVYIFAGSSSAQSGVAKIERMMNACFNAPDSFSQMESCVFDAWQYCRDTEWDGAGVSRGICNGPLVEQTDNALNDSYRNLLDRLSELPWADAVINDLKTAQRSWISTRDLTCEFYENSIHGTGSTHHATCIAKITMHRIWLLNDF
;
A
#
# COMPACT_ATOMS: atom_id res chain seq x y z
N MET A 1 -37.19 58.01 -5.68
CA MET A 1 -37.96 56.98 -4.94
C MET A 1 -38.19 55.79 -5.87
N LYS A 2 -37.70 54.60 -5.49
CA LYS A 2 -38.17 53.24 -5.87
C LYS A 2 -37.96 52.80 -7.35
N ASN A 3 -37.38 51.65 -7.76
CA ASN A 3 -36.87 50.39 -7.18
C ASN A 3 -35.91 49.74 -8.25
N PHE A 4 -34.74 49.15 -7.95
CA PHE A 4 -34.43 47.71 -7.71
C PHE A 4 -35.44 46.72 -8.35
N VAL A 5 -35.07 45.68 -9.11
CA VAL A 5 -34.30 44.48 -8.74
C VAL A 5 -33.85 43.74 -10.01
N THR A 6 -32.57 43.37 -10.11
CA THR A 6 -32.06 42.35 -11.05
C THR A 6 -32.01 41.01 -10.32
N ALA A 7 -32.71 40.00 -10.83
CA ALA A 7 -32.76 38.66 -10.24
C ALA A 7 -31.43 37.91 -10.45
N VAL A 8 -30.79 37.49 -9.36
CA VAL A 8 -29.68 36.52 -9.39
C VAL A 8 -30.23 35.18 -8.90
N PHE A 9 -30.19 34.18 -9.79
CA PHE A 9 -30.49 32.79 -9.49
C PHE A 9 -29.41 32.24 -8.55
N ALA A 10 -29.77 32.04 -7.28
CA ALA A 10 -28.97 31.27 -6.34
C ALA A 10 -29.26 29.78 -6.56
N SER A 11 -28.43 29.11 -7.36
CA SER A 11 -28.40 27.65 -7.41
C SER A 11 -27.71 27.12 -6.16
N LEU A 12 -28.51 26.63 -5.21
CA LEU A 12 -28.08 25.85 -4.06
C LEU A 12 -27.36 24.58 -4.55
N VAL A 13 -26.03 24.60 -4.51
CA VAL A 13 -25.20 23.40 -4.55
C VAL A 13 -25.36 22.73 -3.18
N TYR A 14 -26.24 21.72 -3.11
CA TYR A 14 -26.27 20.78 -2.01
C TYR A 14 -25.00 19.93 -2.07
N ILE A 15 -23.97 20.36 -1.35
CA ILE A 15 -22.83 19.50 -1.02
C ILE A 15 -23.39 18.46 -0.05
N PHE A 16 -23.60 17.24 -0.52
CA PHE A 16 -23.72 16.09 0.37
C PHE A 16 -22.39 15.96 1.10
N ALA A 17 -22.35 16.45 2.34
CA ALA A 17 -21.32 16.09 3.30
C ALA A 17 -21.50 14.60 3.64
N GLY A 18 -20.97 13.74 2.77
CA GLY A 18 -20.78 12.33 3.08
C GLY A 18 -19.81 12.22 4.25
N SER A 19 -20.19 11.45 5.24
CA SER A 19 -19.51 11.28 6.52
C SER A 19 -18.01 10.99 6.36
N SER A 20 -17.18 11.82 6.99
CA SER A 20 -15.71 11.76 7.03
C SER A 20 -15.14 10.59 7.85
N SER A 21 -15.93 9.55 8.12
CA SER A 21 -15.55 8.45 9.03
C SER A 21 -14.52 7.50 8.40
N ALA A 22 -14.58 7.25 7.09
CA ALA A 22 -13.71 6.29 6.38
C ALA A 22 -12.23 6.75 6.27
N GLN A 23 -11.96 8.05 6.24
CA GLN A 23 -10.59 8.57 6.16
C GLN A 23 -9.83 8.44 7.48
N SER A 24 -10.55 8.42 8.61
CA SER A 24 -9.95 8.37 9.94
C SER A 24 -9.39 6.98 10.29
N GLY A 25 -10.05 5.91 9.83
CA GLY A 25 -9.62 4.53 10.01
C GLY A 25 -8.37 4.21 9.19
N VAL A 26 -8.42 4.49 7.88
CA VAL A 26 -7.31 4.26 6.94
C VAL A 26 -5.99 4.86 7.43
N ALA A 27 -6.00 6.15 7.80
CA ALA A 27 -4.80 6.83 8.30
C ALA A 27 -4.22 6.20 9.57
N LYS A 28 -5.05 5.58 10.42
CA LYS A 28 -4.57 4.86 11.61
C LYS A 28 -3.82 3.58 11.23
N ILE A 29 -4.33 2.85 10.26
CA ILE A 29 -3.73 1.58 9.80
C ILE A 29 -2.42 1.84 9.06
N GLU A 30 -2.35 2.90 8.25
CA GLU A 30 -1.10 3.32 7.60
C GLU A 30 0.02 3.57 8.63
N ARG A 31 -0.30 4.27 9.73
CA ARG A 31 0.67 4.48 10.82
C ARG A 31 1.09 3.17 11.48
N MET A 32 0.17 2.23 11.68
CA MET A 32 0.48 0.92 12.25
C MET A 32 1.41 0.13 11.32
N MET A 33 1.11 0.07 10.02
CA MET A 33 1.94 -0.61 9.03
C MET A 33 3.33 0.00 8.92
N ASN A 34 3.44 1.33 8.92
CA ASN A 34 4.74 2.02 8.93
C ASN A 34 5.56 1.70 10.18
N ALA A 35 4.93 1.54 11.34
CA ALA A 35 5.64 1.09 12.54
C ALA A 35 6.16 -0.36 12.38
N CYS A 36 5.40 -1.23 11.72
CA CYS A 36 5.80 -2.62 11.47
C CYS A 36 7.05 -2.75 10.59
N PHE A 37 7.28 -1.83 9.65
CA PHE A 37 8.48 -1.87 8.80
C PHE A 37 9.76 -1.41 9.52
N ASN A 38 9.63 -0.61 10.58
CA ASN A 38 10.76 0.01 11.27
C ASN A 38 11.21 -0.71 12.56
N ALA A 39 10.43 -1.69 13.02
CA ALA A 39 10.61 -2.33 14.33
C ALA A 39 10.90 -3.87 14.37
N PRO A 40 10.96 -4.66 13.27
CA PRO A 40 10.93 -6.12 13.41
C PRO A 40 12.33 -6.74 13.54
N ASP A 41 12.48 -7.69 14.48
CA ASP A 41 13.71 -8.48 14.64
C ASP A 41 13.80 -9.65 13.63
N SER A 42 12.73 -9.91 12.87
CA SER A 42 12.67 -10.97 11.85
C SER A 42 11.59 -10.70 10.78
N PHE A 43 11.75 -11.31 9.61
CA PHE A 43 10.72 -11.28 8.55
C PHE A 43 9.34 -11.76 9.06
N SER A 44 9.30 -12.83 9.85
CA SER A 44 8.04 -13.38 10.37
C SER A 44 7.30 -12.38 11.27
N GLN A 45 8.03 -11.59 12.06
CA GLN A 45 7.42 -10.56 12.92
C GLN A 45 6.92 -9.37 12.09
N MET A 46 7.69 -8.96 11.06
CA MET A 46 7.24 -7.93 10.11
C MET A 46 5.94 -8.34 9.42
N GLU A 47 5.91 -9.55 8.84
CA GLU A 47 4.75 -10.08 8.14
C GLU A 47 3.52 -10.16 9.05
N SER A 48 3.68 -10.71 10.27
CA SER A 48 2.58 -10.77 11.25
C SER A 48 2.07 -9.39 11.60
N CYS A 49 2.96 -8.44 11.94
CA CYS A 49 2.56 -7.09 12.34
C CYS A 49 1.77 -6.36 11.24
N VAL A 50 2.24 -6.42 9.99
CA VAL A 50 1.56 -5.78 8.85
C VAL A 50 0.20 -6.41 8.59
N PHE A 51 0.11 -7.75 8.63
CA PHE A 51 -1.16 -8.43 8.43
C PHE A 51 -2.12 -8.27 9.62
N ASP A 52 -1.63 -8.14 10.85
CA ASP A 52 -2.45 -7.81 12.02
C ASP A 52 -3.05 -6.40 11.90
N ALA A 53 -2.28 -5.43 11.39
CA ALA A 53 -2.79 -4.08 11.10
C ALA A 53 -3.84 -4.08 9.98
N TRP A 54 -3.62 -4.85 8.91
CA TRP A 54 -4.60 -5.03 7.84
C TRP A 54 -5.85 -5.77 8.32
N GLN A 55 -5.70 -6.80 9.14
CA GLN A 55 -6.82 -7.55 9.70
C GLN A 55 -7.63 -6.67 10.65
N TYR A 56 -6.97 -5.84 11.47
CA TYR A 56 -7.63 -4.83 12.29
C TYR A 56 -8.49 -3.88 11.43
N CYS A 57 -7.96 -3.37 10.31
CA CYS A 57 -8.75 -2.59 9.35
C CYS A 57 -10.02 -3.32 8.94
N ARG A 58 -9.85 -4.57 8.51
CA ARG A 58 -10.96 -5.38 8.03
C ARG A 58 -12.01 -5.58 9.10
N ASP A 59 -11.62 -5.81 10.35
CA ASP A 59 -12.55 -6.06 11.44
C ASP A 59 -13.27 -4.80 11.91
N THR A 60 -12.64 -3.62 11.83
CA THR A 60 -13.24 -2.35 12.26
C THR A 60 -14.03 -1.62 11.18
N GLU A 61 -13.65 -1.78 9.91
CA GLU A 61 -14.30 -1.12 8.78
C GLU A 61 -15.37 -2.01 8.12
N TRP A 62 -15.56 -3.25 8.57
CA TRP A 62 -16.56 -4.17 7.98
C TRP A 62 -17.98 -3.67 8.19
N ASP A 63 -18.60 -3.18 7.11
CA ASP A 63 -20.01 -2.78 7.07
C ASP A 63 -20.94 -3.90 6.58
N GLY A 64 -20.41 -5.11 6.34
CA GLY A 64 -21.15 -6.23 5.74
C GLY A 64 -21.24 -6.18 4.21
N ALA A 65 -20.78 -5.10 3.57
CA ALA A 65 -20.70 -4.95 2.12
C ALA A 65 -19.28 -5.24 1.61
N GLY A 66 -19.17 -5.61 0.33
CA GLY A 66 -17.87 -5.85 -0.33
C GLY A 66 -16.98 -4.61 -0.46
N VAL A 67 -17.53 -3.42 -0.22
CA VAL A 67 -16.84 -2.12 -0.35
C VAL A 67 -15.74 -1.95 0.71
N SER A 68 -15.98 -2.39 1.96
CA SER A 68 -14.98 -2.34 3.03
C SER A 68 -13.72 -3.17 2.75
N ARG A 69 -13.80 -4.21 1.90
CA ARG A 69 -12.60 -4.97 1.49
C ARG A 69 -11.66 -4.14 0.62
N GLY A 70 -12.20 -3.25 -0.22
CA GLY A 70 -11.39 -2.35 -1.04
C GLY A 70 -10.65 -1.31 -0.19
N ILE A 71 -11.30 -0.80 0.86
CA ILE A 71 -10.77 0.25 1.74
C ILE A 71 -9.48 -0.18 2.45
N CYS A 72 -9.36 -1.45 2.84
CA CYS A 72 -8.17 -1.97 3.53
C CYS A 72 -7.06 -2.45 2.58
N ASN A 73 -7.40 -2.89 1.37
CA ASN A 73 -6.43 -3.45 0.42
C ASN A 73 -5.55 -2.37 -0.22
N GLY A 74 -6.11 -1.19 -0.51
CA GLY A 74 -5.35 -0.06 -1.05
C GLY A 74 -4.18 0.34 -0.15
N PRO A 75 -4.44 0.69 1.12
CA PRO A 75 -3.39 1.03 2.08
C PRO A 75 -2.38 -0.11 2.30
N LEU A 76 -2.81 -1.37 2.33
CA LEU A 76 -1.88 -2.50 2.44
C LEU A 76 -0.86 -2.50 1.29
N VAL A 77 -1.33 -2.41 0.05
CA VAL A 77 -0.44 -2.40 -1.12
C VAL A 77 0.42 -1.14 -1.13
N GLU A 78 -0.18 0.03 -0.91
CA GLU A 78 0.52 1.32 -0.94
C GLU A 78 1.63 1.40 0.12
N GLN A 79 1.34 1.05 1.37
CA GLN A 79 2.35 1.10 2.42
C GLN A 79 3.47 0.08 2.20
N THR A 80 3.15 -1.12 1.68
CA THR A 80 4.20 -2.08 1.29
C THR A 80 5.05 -1.59 0.12
N ASP A 81 4.48 -0.90 -0.87
CA ASP A 81 5.25 -0.35 -1.99
C ASP A 81 6.12 0.84 -1.55
N ASN A 82 5.62 1.69 -0.67
CA ASN A 82 6.40 2.79 -0.07
C ASN A 82 7.62 2.23 0.68
N ALA A 83 7.41 1.23 1.55
CA ALA A 83 8.50 0.58 2.28
C ALA A 83 9.51 -0.11 1.34
N LEU A 84 9.04 -0.74 0.25
CA LEU A 84 9.91 -1.31 -0.77
C LEU A 84 10.80 -0.24 -1.43
N ASN A 85 10.20 0.89 -1.81
CA ASN A 85 10.91 1.98 -2.46
C ASN A 85 11.96 2.60 -1.51
N ASP A 86 11.64 2.72 -0.23
CA ASP A 86 12.58 3.24 0.77
C ASP A 86 13.75 2.28 1.00
N SER A 87 13.50 0.98 1.19
CA SER A 87 14.55 -0.05 1.27
C SER A 87 15.43 -0.08 0.02
N TYR A 88 14.84 0.06 -1.17
CA TYR A 88 15.57 0.11 -2.43
C TYR A 88 16.47 1.35 -2.54
N ARG A 89 15.96 2.54 -2.18
CA ARG A 89 16.75 3.78 -2.15
C ARG A 89 17.89 3.70 -1.15
N ASN A 90 17.62 3.22 0.07
CA ASN A 90 18.64 3.03 1.09
C ASN A 90 19.75 2.07 0.63
N LEU A 91 19.41 1.00 -0.08
CA LEU A 91 20.41 0.10 -0.65
C LEU A 91 21.22 0.79 -1.77
N LEU A 92 20.57 1.55 -2.67
CA LEU A 92 21.29 2.31 -3.68
C LEU A 92 22.29 3.30 -3.08
N ASP A 93 21.89 4.00 -2.01
CA ASP A 93 22.74 4.97 -1.33
C ASP A 93 23.98 4.27 -0.73
N ARG A 94 23.80 3.13 -0.04
CA ARG A 94 24.92 2.33 0.50
C ARG A 94 25.84 1.79 -0.60
N LEU A 95 25.28 1.31 -1.72
CA LEU A 95 26.07 0.79 -2.84
C LEU A 95 26.84 1.88 -3.59
N SER A 96 26.36 3.13 -3.55
CA SER A 96 27.01 4.26 -4.22
C SER A 96 28.40 4.60 -3.64
N GLU A 97 28.68 4.15 -2.42
CA GLU A 97 29.96 4.33 -1.74
C GLU A 97 31.03 3.32 -2.21
N LEU A 98 30.65 2.29 -2.97
CA LEU A 98 31.56 1.24 -3.41
C LEU A 98 32.43 1.69 -4.59
N PRO A 99 33.71 1.24 -4.69
CA PRO A 99 34.59 1.56 -5.82
C PRO A 99 34.07 1.07 -7.18
N TRP A 100 33.14 0.11 -7.19
CA TRP A 100 32.52 -0.47 -8.37
C TRP A 100 30.99 -0.23 -8.42
N ALA A 101 30.52 0.87 -7.81
CA ALA A 101 29.11 1.22 -7.66
C ALA A 101 28.29 1.07 -8.96
N ASP A 102 28.78 1.58 -10.09
CA ASP A 102 28.04 1.59 -11.35
C ASP A 102 27.60 0.20 -11.81
N ALA A 103 28.48 -0.79 -11.72
CA ALA A 103 28.18 -2.15 -12.13
C ALA A 103 27.12 -2.78 -11.23
N VAL A 104 27.32 -2.71 -9.90
CA VAL A 104 26.41 -3.35 -8.93
C VAL A 104 25.05 -2.64 -8.86
N ILE A 105 25.03 -1.31 -9.02
CA ILE A 105 23.77 -0.54 -9.11
C ILE A 105 22.99 -0.95 -10.38
N ASN A 106 23.66 -1.16 -11.51
CA ASN A 106 22.99 -1.60 -12.74
C ASN A 106 22.44 -3.03 -12.60
N ASP A 107 23.16 -3.92 -11.92
CA ASP A 107 22.69 -5.27 -11.61
C ASP A 107 21.47 -5.23 -10.69
N LEU A 108 21.52 -4.43 -9.62
CA LEU A 108 20.39 -4.25 -8.70
C LEU A 108 19.15 -3.70 -9.40
N LYS A 109 19.30 -2.67 -10.25
CA LYS A 109 18.21 -2.12 -11.07
C LYS A 109 17.57 -3.18 -11.97
N THR A 110 18.38 -4.04 -12.57
CA THR A 110 17.91 -5.11 -13.44
C THR A 110 17.19 -6.19 -12.64
N ALA A 111 17.77 -6.63 -11.53
CA ALA A 111 17.17 -7.59 -10.61
C ALA A 111 15.82 -7.09 -10.07
N GLN A 112 15.72 -5.81 -9.69
CA GLN A 112 14.50 -5.22 -9.16
C GLN A 112 13.37 -5.20 -10.18
N ARG A 113 13.65 -4.79 -11.43
CA ARG A 113 12.63 -4.80 -12.51
C ARG A 113 12.13 -6.21 -12.82
N SER A 114 13.04 -7.18 -12.91
CA SER A 114 12.68 -8.59 -13.14
C SER A 114 11.86 -9.17 -11.99
N TRP A 115 12.21 -8.80 -10.76
CA TRP A 115 11.47 -9.22 -9.56
C TRP A 115 10.04 -8.65 -9.56
N ILE A 116 9.84 -7.36 -9.90
CA ILE A 116 8.49 -6.76 -10.01
C ILE A 116 7.63 -7.53 -11.02
N SER A 117 8.17 -7.80 -12.21
CA SER A 117 7.45 -8.58 -13.24
C SER A 117 7.07 -9.98 -12.74
N THR A 118 7.99 -10.64 -12.02
CA THR A 118 7.73 -11.96 -11.45
C THR A 118 6.67 -11.91 -10.34
N ARG A 119 6.70 -10.89 -9.46
CA ARG A 119 5.69 -10.66 -8.42
C ARG A 119 4.31 -10.52 -9.05
N ASP A 120 4.19 -9.66 -10.05
CA ASP A 120 2.90 -9.35 -10.68
C ASP A 120 2.30 -10.59 -11.36
N LEU A 121 3.12 -11.33 -12.14
CA LEU A 121 2.71 -12.59 -12.76
C LEU A 121 2.32 -13.66 -11.73
N THR A 122 3.06 -13.76 -10.62
CA THR A 122 2.77 -14.71 -9.55
C THR A 122 1.43 -14.40 -8.89
N CYS A 123 1.14 -13.13 -8.62
CA CYS A 123 -0.09 -12.71 -7.97
C CYS A 123 -1.30 -12.75 -8.90
N GLU A 124 -1.12 -12.48 -10.19
CA GLU A 124 -2.13 -12.72 -11.22
C GLU A 124 -2.48 -14.23 -11.31
N PHE A 125 -1.47 -15.10 -11.35
CA PHE A 125 -1.71 -16.55 -11.34
C PHE A 125 -2.43 -17.00 -10.06
N TYR A 126 -1.98 -16.52 -8.89
CA TYR A 126 -2.59 -16.87 -7.60
C TYR A 126 -4.07 -16.45 -7.54
N GLU A 127 -4.39 -15.22 -7.96
CA GLU A 127 -5.77 -14.73 -8.05
C GLU A 127 -6.62 -15.62 -8.98
N ASN A 128 -6.11 -15.93 -10.18
CA ASN A 128 -6.81 -16.76 -11.15
C ASN A 128 -6.99 -18.21 -10.68
N SER A 129 -6.09 -18.71 -9.83
CA SER A 129 -6.15 -20.07 -9.27
C SER A 129 -7.22 -20.24 -8.19
N ILE A 130 -7.74 -19.14 -7.63
CA ILE A 130 -8.75 -19.16 -6.56
C ILE A 130 -10.10 -18.71 -7.14
N HIS A 131 -11.04 -19.63 -7.29
CA HIS A 131 -12.42 -19.28 -7.66
C HIS A 131 -13.09 -18.51 -6.49
N GLY A 132 -13.31 -17.20 -6.62
CA GLY A 132 -13.94 -16.38 -5.57
C GLY A 132 -13.49 -14.92 -5.54
N THR A 133 -13.35 -14.33 -4.35
CA THR A 133 -13.03 -12.91 -4.11
C THR A 133 -11.59 -12.53 -4.51
N GLY A 134 -11.30 -12.58 -5.81
CA GLY A 134 -9.96 -12.45 -6.41
C GLY A 134 -9.17 -11.22 -5.97
N SER A 135 -9.83 -10.05 -5.87
CA SER A 135 -9.17 -8.79 -5.52
C SER A 135 -8.53 -8.77 -4.13
N THR A 136 -9.05 -9.55 -3.17
CA THR A 136 -8.44 -9.65 -1.82
C THR A 136 -7.22 -10.56 -1.84
N HIS A 137 -7.26 -11.64 -2.61
CA HIS A 137 -6.13 -12.56 -2.76
C HIS A 137 -4.97 -11.92 -3.53
N HIS A 138 -5.28 -11.08 -4.51
CA HIS A 138 -4.27 -10.32 -5.24
C HIS A 138 -3.49 -9.36 -4.33
N ALA A 139 -4.20 -8.52 -3.57
CA ALA A 139 -3.57 -7.52 -2.70
C ALA A 139 -2.69 -8.15 -1.62
N THR A 140 -3.17 -9.21 -0.97
CA THR A 140 -2.38 -9.92 0.06
C THR A 140 -1.18 -10.65 -0.54
N CYS A 141 -1.29 -11.19 -1.76
CA CYS A 141 -0.15 -11.75 -2.49
C CYS A 141 0.92 -10.70 -2.77
N ILE A 142 0.53 -9.55 -3.34
CA ILE A 142 1.44 -8.45 -3.66
C ILE A 142 2.17 -8.01 -2.39
N ALA A 143 1.43 -7.77 -1.30
CA ALA A 143 1.98 -7.37 -0.02
C ALA A 143 3.00 -8.40 0.53
N LYS A 144 2.63 -9.68 0.57
CA LYS A 144 3.49 -10.74 1.12
C LYS A 144 4.81 -10.87 0.37
N ILE A 145 4.75 -10.94 -0.97
CA ILE A 145 5.97 -11.05 -1.79
C ILE A 145 6.81 -9.77 -1.66
N THR A 146 6.17 -8.60 -1.58
CA THR A 146 6.85 -7.30 -1.40
C THR A 146 7.55 -7.20 -0.06
N MET A 147 6.93 -7.65 1.04
CA MET A 147 7.56 -7.71 2.36
C MET A 147 8.81 -8.59 2.38
N HIS A 148 8.79 -9.72 1.68
CA HIS A 148 9.98 -10.56 1.57
C HIS A 148 11.12 -9.84 0.84
N ARG A 149 10.79 -9.05 -0.20
CA ARG A 149 11.77 -8.24 -0.91
C ARG A 149 12.32 -7.09 -0.06
N ILE A 150 11.47 -6.42 0.72
CA ILE A 150 11.88 -5.40 1.71
C ILE A 150 12.93 -6.00 2.65
N TRP A 151 12.62 -7.16 3.24
CA TRP A 151 13.54 -7.86 4.14
C TRP A 151 14.89 -8.15 3.48
N LEU A 152 14.88 -8.72 2.27
CA LEU A 152 16.11 -8.99 1.52
C LEU A 152 16.91 -7.73 1.19
N LEU A 153 16.25 -6.64 0.78
CA LEU A 153 16.92 -5.38 0.44
C LEU A 153 17.59 -4.73 1.66
N ASN A 154 17.02 -4.92 2.85
CA ASN A 154 17.59 -4.44 4.11
C ASN A 154 18.76 -5.31 4.61
N ASP A 155 18.84 -6.57 4.17
CA ASP A 155 19.88 -7.54 4.59
C ASP A 155 21.17 -7.50 3.75
N PHE A 156 21.13 -6.94 2.54
CA PHE A 156 22.34 -6.58 1.77
C PHE A 156 23.21 -5.58 2.55
#